data_AF-A6GJW2-F1
#
_entry.id   AF-A6GJW2-F1
#
_cell.length_a   1.000
_cell.length_b   1.000
_cell.length_c   1.000
_cell.angle_alpha   90.00
_cell.angle_beta   90.00
_cell.angle_gamma   90.00
#
_symmetry.space_group_name_H-M   'P 1'
#
loop_
_entity.id
_entity.type
_entity.pdbx_description
1 polymer ?
#
loop_
_entity_poly.entity_id
_entity_poly.type
_entity_poly.pdbx_seq_one_letter_code
_entity_poly.pdbx_strand_id
1 'polypeptide(L)'
;MLRAEVRCATIRGVSYLDEKVRGGRDRQKQALIAEAGKAGAQIHDIVELDASAASSGAVLGGALKAMFGGRMRVDALMLFRLSSNGWGHSYVQPFSGFAPLPGEHYGIVDGSLASPAIVRDGPRLFGGVSFDPAPGAEVAKHLSASPAMKAALRELVWEWPSGMAKIELDWAVQLRSVGDGTTQVVMQSGRYGGLTTYEVGFGVWLRLCAAVHPCLAQGAWPAQYFPVPPRFADVLAGPAPASSPVEPEPALTVALDYGPAIAEALRPHLGKKVWLGEGPAKKMANLRKHVIPAELAGVPTLATIDLTVFGSAKDAIVLTPTQLLTKEFDDRLRVELATILDVPAGQSAASSSVEITVARLGSVKVPVGTDFQPVHDLLAAVARVNAGAAGPVHAEVSAFIGEAPGQVSMAEAQQLQAQAQAQMHAGSVDAKINAAASLLVGGQYQAAIDMYLQIAREHPERTGTCYGQVGAGLFFIQHYARAIEYYEAAKQHGADPRMMDENIAEARAYL
;
A
#
# COMPACT_ATOMS: atom_id res chain seq x y z
N MET A 1 41.18 49.74 2.99
CA MET A 1 39.97 49.25 3.72
C MET A 1 38.81 49.26 2.75
N LEU A 2 38.46 48.09 2.19
CA LEU A 2 37.27 47.89 1.36
C LEU A 2 36.56 46.66 1.95
N ARG A 3 35.39 46.87 2.57
CA ARG A 3 34.50 45.78 3.01
C ARG A 3 33.51 45.52 1.88
N ALA A 4 33.53 44.31 1.35
CA ALA A 4 32.50 43.81 0.44
C ALA A 4 31.35 43.21 1.28
N GLU A 5 30.14 43.73 1.09
CA GLU A 5 28.91 43.12 1.60
C GLU A 5 28.46 42.02 0.64
N VAL A 6 28.41 40.77 1.13
CA VAL A 6 27.76 39.66 0.45
C VAL A 6 26.29 39.67 0.87
N ARG A 7 25.40 40.05 -0.04
CA ARG A 7 23.95 39.87 0.14
C ARG A 7 23.58 38.41 -0.14
N CYS A 8 23.17 37.71 0.90
CA CYS A 8 22.62 36.36 0.82
C CYS A 8 21.24 36.42 0.14
N ALA A 9 21.11 35.82 -1.04
CA ALA A 9 19.83 35.66 -1.72
C ALA A 9 19.04 34.51 -1.05
N THR A 10 18.04 34.87 -0.25
CA THR A 10 17.13 33.89 0.35
C THR A 10 16.25 33.23 -0.73
N ILE A 11 16.16 31.92 -0.62
CA ILE A 11 15.51 30.96 -1.52
C ILE A 11 14.00 31.25 -1.64
N ARG A 12 13.56 31.92 -2.71
CA ARG A 12 12.12 32.14 -3.02
C ARG A 12 11.42 30.92 -3.63
N GLY A 13 12.15 29.89 -4.05
CA GLY A 13 11.59 28.74 -4.77
C GLY A 13 10.83 27.72 -3.91
N VAL A 14 11.17 27.59 -2.61
CA VAL A 14 10.55 26.59 -1.72
C VAL A 14 9.12 26.99 -1.33
N SER A 15 8.89 28.28 -1.07
CA SER A 15 7.56 28.80 -0.68
C SER A 15 6.47 28.52 -1.73
N TYR A 16 6.82 28.59 -3.00
CA TYR A 16 5.86 28.49 -4.10
C TYR A 16 5.37 27.06 -4.36
N LEU A 17 6.26 26.06 -4.22
CA LEU A 17 5.89 24.65 -4.37
C LEU A 17 5.00 24.20 -3.21
N ASP A 18 5.28 24.66 -1.99
CA ASP A 18 4.47 24.37 -0.80
C ASP A 18 3.06 24.99 -0.90
N GLU A 19 2.93 26.16 -1.51
CA GLU A 19 1.63 26.79 -1.79
C GLU A 19 0.82 25.99 -2.80
N LYS A 20 1.45 25.47 -3.86
CA LYS A 20 0.77 24.63 -4.87
C LYS A 20 0.32 23.28 -4.33
N VAL A 21 1.19 22.62 -3.55
CA VAL A 21 0.86 21.34 -2.91
C VAL A 21 -0.36 21.51 -2.01
N ARG A 22 -0.38 22.58 -1.21
CA ARG A 22 -1.56 22.94 -0.41
C ARG A 22 -2.78 23.22 -1.27
N GLY A 23 -2.66 24.03 -2.31
CA GLY A 23 -3.79 24.34 -3.20
C GLY A 23 -4.40 23.12 -3.88
N GLY A 24 -3.60 22.12 -4.29
CA GLY A 24 -4.10 20.86 -4.84
C GLY A 24 -4.86 20.03 -3.81
N ARG A 25 -4.31 19.91 -2.60
CA ARG A 25 -4.95 19.22 -1.47
C ARG A 25 -6.25 19.91 -1.05
N ASP A 26 -6.27 21.25 -1.00
CA ASP A 26 -7.46 22.04 -0.69
C ASP A 26 -8.56 21.85 -1.71
N ARG A 27 -8.24 21.80 -3.01
CA ARG A 27 -9.24 21.48 -4.05
C ARG A 27 -9.85 20.10 -3.84
N GLN A 28 -9.00 19.11 -3.55
CA GLN A 28 -9.50 17.76 -3.26
C GLN A 28 -10.36 17.75 -2.00
N LYS A 29 -9.95 18.46 -0.94
CA LYS A 29 -10.75 18.63 0.28
C LYS A 29 -12.13 19.18 -0.01
N GLN A 30 -12.23 20.26 -0.80
CA GLN A 30 -13.52 20.84 -1.17
C GLN A 30 -14.38 19.88 -2.01
N ALA A 31 -13.77 19.13 -2.92
CA ALA A 31 -14.47 18.10 -3.70
C ALA A 31 -15.04 17.00 -2.80
N LEU A 32 -14.27 16.53 -1.81
CA LEU A 32 -14.71 15.53 -0.84
C LEU A 32 -15.82 16.05 0.07
N ILE A 33 -15.74 17.32 0.50
CA ILE A 33 -16.82 17.98 1.26
C ILE A 33 -18.11 18.00 0.44
N ALA A 34 -18.03 18.39 -0.83
CA ALA A 34 -19.19 18.44 -1.72
C ALA A 34 -19.78 17.05 -1.99
N GLU A 35 -18.93 16.04 -2.24
CA GLU A 35 -19.35 14.65 -2.45
C GLU A 35 -20.02 14.07 -1.20
N ALA A 36 -19.42 14.24 -0.02
CA ALA A 36 -19.97 13.80 1.25
C ALA A 36 -21.36 14.44 1.50
N GLY A 37 -21.48 15.76 1.28
CA GLY A 37 -22.76 16.46 1.41
C GLY A 37 -23.82 15.94 0.44
N LYS A 38 -23.46 15.70 -0.83
CA LYS A 38 -24.35 15.10 -1.83
C LYS A 38 -24.79 13.68 -1.45
N ALA A 39 -23.94 12.93 -0.76
CA ALA A 39 -24.25 11.60 -0.24
C ALA A 39 -25.08 11.62 1.06
N GLY A 40 -25.37 12.81 1.61
CA GLY A 40 -26.08 12.96 2.88
C GLY A 40 -25.22 12.72 4.11
N ALA A 41 -23.89 12.80 3.98
CA ALA A 41 -22.96 12.76 5.10
C ALA A 41 -22.69 14.16 5.66
N GLN A 42 -22.72 14.27 6.99
CA GLN A 42 -22.31 15.45 7.71
C GLN A 42 -20.85 15.30 8.16
N ILE A 43 -20.00 16.25 7.81
CA ILE A 43 -18.60 16.28 8.26
C ILE A 43 -18.53 16.99 9.61
N HIS A 44 -17.88 16.35 10.59
CA HIS A 44 -17.66 16.91 11.93
C HIS A 44 -16.27 17.49 12.08
N ASP A 45 -15.28 16.85 11.48
CA ASP A 45 -13.87 17.18 11.67
C ASP A 45 -13.06 16.76 10.42
N ILE A 46 -12.02 17.53 10.11
CA ILE A 46 -11.04 17.24 9.05
C ILE A 46 -9.65 17.46 9.62
N VAL A 47 -8.91 16.37 9.81
CA VAL A 47 -7.54 16.39 10.35
C VAL A 47 -6.56 16.20 9.20
N GLU A 48 -5.63 17.14 9.06
CA GLU A 48 -4.55 17.09 8.08
C GLU A 48 -3.25 16.66 8.76
N LEU A 49 -2.62 15.62 8.24
CA LEU A 49 -1.39 15.05 8.76
C LEU A 49 -0.31 15.11 7.68
N ASP A 50 0.72 15.94 7.90
CA ASP A 50 1.87 16.05 7.00
C ASP A 50 3.08 15.29 7.55
N ALA A 51 3.90 14.72 6.66
CA ALA A 51 5.14 14.03 7.05
C ALA A 51 6.18 14.96 7.75
N SER A 52 6.03 16.28 7.61
CA SER A 52 6.90 17.29 8.24
C SER A 52 6.56 17.57 9.71
N ALA A 53 5.38 17.12 10.19
CA ALA A 53 5.04 17.22 11.60
C ALA A 53 5.87 16.19 12.40
N ALA A 54 6.89 16.68 13.09
CA ALA A 54 8.03 15.94 13.65
C ALA A 54 7.73 14.77 14.63
N SER A 55 6.47 14.52 14.99
CA SER A 55 6.04 13.39 15.83
C SER A 55 5.20 12.34 15.10
N SER A 56 4.64 12.67 13.93
CA SER A 56 3.71 11.81 13.17
C SER A 56 4.36 11.17 11.94
N GLY A 57 5.52 11.69 11.53
CA GLY A 57 6.24 11.23 10.33
C GLY A 57 6.73 9.79 10.37
N ALA A 58 6.97 9.21 11.56
CA ALA A 58 7.36 7.79 11.69
C ALA A 58 6.18 6.84 11.42
N VAL A 59 4.97 7.22 11.83
CA VAL A 59 3.73 6.45 11.61
C VAL A 59 3.28 6.56 10.15
N LEU A 60 3.39 7.76 9.55
CA LEU A 60 3.08 7.95 8.13
C LEU A 60 4.13 7.32 7.20
N GLY A 61 5.41 7.32 7.57
CA GLY A 61 6.52 7.02 6.64
C GLY A 61 6.73 5.53 6.35
N GLY A 62 6.72 4.69 7.39
CA GLY A 62 7.14 3.29 7.27
C GLY A 62 6.08 2.38 6.65
N ALA A 63 4.83 2.49 7.08
CA ALA A 63 3.75 1.63 6.60
C ALA A 63 3.31 1.98 5.17
N LEU A 64 3.22 3.27 4.83
CA LEU A 64 2.62 3.72 3.56
C LEU A 64 3.51 3.58 2.33
N LYS A 65 4.83 3.50 2.52
CA LYS A 65 5.81 3.47 1.43
C LYS A 65 5.87 2.13 0.68
N ALA A 66 5.53 1.04 1.36
CA ALA A 66 5.42 -0.28 0.74
C ALA A 66 4.18 -0.44 -0.15
N MET A 67 3.15 0.40 0.06
CA MET A 67 1.77 0.09 -0.39
C MET A 67 1.44 0.52 -1.82
N PHE A 68 2.23 1.39 -2.46
CA PHE A 68 1.92 1.93 -3.79
C PHE A 68 2.94 1.57 -4.89
N GLY A 69 3.80 0.57 -4.65
CA GLY A 69 4.97 0.29 -5.48
C GLY A 69 5.98 1.44 -5.35
N GLY A 70 7.27 1.13 -5.17
CA GLY A 70 8.29 2.06 -4.62
C GLY A 70 8.51 3.43 -5.29
N ARG A 71 7.73 3.82 -6.30
CA ARG A 71 7.72 5.14 -6.94
C ARG A 71 6.76 6.16 -6.32
N MET A 72 5.68 5.74 -5.64
CA MET A 72 4.75 6.68 -5.02
C MET A 72 4.97 6.73 -3.50
N ARG A 73 5.14 7.94 -2.95
CA ARG A 73 5.37 8.16 -1.52
C ARG A 73 4.18 8.90 -0.94
N VAL A 74 3.54 8.33 0.07
CA VAL A 74 2.55 9.08 0.84
C VAL A 74 3.26 10.10 1.71
N ASP A 75 3.00 11.38 1.49
CA ASP A 75 3.61 12.49 2.24
C ASP A 75 2.59 13.33 3.03
N ALA A 76 1.30 13.09 2.81
CA ALA A 76 0.23 13.62 3.65
C ALA A 76 -1.00 12.72 3.68
N LEU A 77 -1.80 12.88 4.73
CA LEU A 77 -3.13 12.31 4.90
C LEU A 77 -4.14 13.39 5.27
N MET A 78 -5.36 13.25 4.76
CA MET A 78 -6.52 13.95 5.30
C MET A 78 -7.52 12.94 5.86
N LEU A 79 -7.80 13.04 7.15
CA LEU A 79 -8.81 12.25 7.83
C LEU A 79 -10.09 13.06 7.96
N PHE A 80 -11.15 12.61 7.31
CA PHE A 80 -12.50 13.13 7.47
C PHE A 80 -13.23 12.28 8.51
N ARG A 81 -13.81 12.92 9.52
CA ARG A 81 -14.73 12.28 10.45
C ARG A 81 -16.14 12.76 10.15
N LEU A 82 -17.04 11.83 9.91
CA LEU A 82 -18.37 12.11 9.39
C LEU A 82 -19.43 11.36 10.18
N SER A 83 -20.68 11.75 9.96
CA SER A 83 -21.82 10.91 10.28
C SER A 83 -22.87 10.90 9.16
N SER A 84 -23.55 9.79 8.99
CA SER A 84 -24.68 9.64 8.07
C SER A 84 -25.76 8.81 8.73
N ASN A 85 -27.01 9.29 8.70
CA ASN A 85 -28.16 8.58 9.29
C ASN A 85 -27.94 8.13 10.75
N GLY A 86 -27.22 8.94 11.55
CA GLY A 86 -26.90 8.63 12.94
C GLY A 86 -25.67 7.73 13.14
N TRP A 87 -25.03 7.23 12.06
CA TRP A 87 -23.82 6.42 12.14
C TRP A 87 -22.57 7.26 12.01
N GLY A 88 -21.62 7.10 12.92
CA GLY A 88 -20.28 7.68 12.82
C GLY A 88 -19.40 6.88 11.86
N HIS A 89 -18.66 7.57 11.01
CA HIS A 89 -17.73 6.96 10.06
C HIS A 89 -16.57 7.88 9.71
N SER A 90 -15.58 7.36 8.99
CA SER A 90 -14.37 8.09 8.65
C SER A 90 -13.88 7.75 7.25
N TYR A 91 -13.25 8.73 6.61
CA TYR A 91 -12.57 8.55 5.33
C TYR A 91 -11.14 9.07 5.43
N VAL A 92 -10.17 8.29 4.98
CA VAL A 92 -8.76 8.69 4.93
C VAL A 92 -8.32 8.88 3.49
N GLN A 93 -7.91 10.10 3.15
CA GLN A 93 -7.39 10.48 1.84
C GLN A 93 -5.85 10.62 1.88
N PRO A 94 -5.08 9.68 1.31
CA PRO A 94 -3.65 9.82 1.12
C PRO A 94 -3.27 10.72 -0.07
N PHE A 95 -2.10 11.33 0.05
CA PHE A 95 -1.48 12.17 -0.98
C PHE A 95 -0.02 11.81 -1.22
N SER A 96 0.41 11.92 -2.47
CA SER A 96 1.81 12.01 -2.88
C SER A 96 2.03 13.37 -3.54
N GLY A 97 2.58 14.31 -2.79
CA GLY A 97 2.64 15.72 -3.16
C GLY A 97 1.24 16.31 -3.22
N PHE A 98 0.83 16.77 -4.40
CA PHE A 98 -0.52 17.27 -4.67
C PHE A 98 -1.48 16.19 -5.18
N ALA A 99 -0.97 15.00 -5.54
CA ALA A 99 -1.77 13.96 -6.19
C ALA A 99 -2.50 13.10 -5.13
N PRO A 100 -3.84 13.00 -5.18
CA PRO A 100 -4.57 12.10 -4.31
C PRO A 100 -4.34 10.64 -4.74
N LEU A 101 -4.23 9.77 -3.73
CA LEU A 101 -4.05 8.33 -3.87
C LEU A 101 -5.32 7.59 -3.41
N PRO A 102 -5.49 6.29 -3.72
CA PRO A 102 -6.57 5.48 -3.17
C PRO A 102 -6.67 5.57 -1.64
N GLY A 103 -7.79 6.09 -1.15
CA GLY A 103 -8.09 6.16 0.28
C GLY A 103 -8.89 4.97 0.78
N GLU A 104 -9.34 5.05 2.03
CA GLU A 104 -10.19 4.02 2.65
C GLU A 104 -11.31 4.66 3.47
N HIS A 105 -12.53 4.11 3.32
CA HIS A 105 -13.68 4.41 4.15
C HIS A 105 -13.78 3.39 5.28
N TYR A 106 -14.21 3.86 6.45
CA TYR A 106 -14.31 3.08 7.68
C TYR A 106 -15.60 3.41 8.41
N GLY A 107 -16.32 2.39 8.85
CA GLY A 107 -17.49 2.58 9.70
C GLY A 107 -17.81 1.34 10.51
N ILE A 108 -18.72 1.52 11.47
CA ILE A 108 -19.26 0.46 12.31
C ILE A 108 -20.77 0.40 12.04
N VAL A 109 -21.28 -0.80 11.81
CA VAL A 109 -22.71 -1.06 11.64
C VAL A 109 -23.21 -2.01 12.71
N ASP A 110 -24.44 -1.80 13.16
CA ASP A 110 -25.08 -2.65 14.17
C ASP A 110 -25.33 -4.06 13.63
N GLY A 111 -25.07 -5.06 14.46
CA GLY A 111 -25.12 -6.47 14.11
C GLY A 111 -23.72 -7.06 13.91
N SER A 112 -23.59 -8.37 14.04
CA SER A 112 -22.29 -9.04 14.05
C SER A 112 -22.22 -10.15 13.00
N LEU A 113 -21.02 -10.34 12.43
CA LEU A 113 -20.71 -11.42 11.48
C LEU A 113 -20.04 -12.59 12.19
N ALA A 114 -20.47 -13.81 11.86
CA ALA A 114 -19.87 -15.04 12.39
C ALA A 114 -18.42 -15.28 11.91
N SER A 115 -18.03 -14.66 10.79
CA SER A 115 -16.67 -14.72 10.25
C SER A 115 -16.34 -13.46 9.46
N PRO A 116 -15.05 -13.08 9.33
CA PRO A 116 -14.67 -11.97 8.47
C PRO A 116 -14.93 -12.30 7.00
N ALA A 117 -15.08 -11.27 6.18
CA ALA A 117 -15.31 -11.40 4.74
C ALA A 117 -14.54 -10.31 3.97
N ILE A 118 -14.11 -10.65 2.76
CA ILE A 118 -13.37 -9.73 1.87
C ILE A 118 -13.87 -9.86 0.43
N VAL A 119 -13.87 -8.77 -0.32
CA VAL A 119 -14.16 -8.74 -1.75
C VAL A 119 -12.88 -8.42 -2.49
N ARG A 120 -12.43 -9.33 -3.36
CA ARG A 120 -11.21 -9.19 -4.19
C ARG A 120 -11.56 -9.11 -5.67
N ASP A 121 -10.67 -8.53 -6.48
CA ASP A 121 -10.84 -8.58 -7.92
C ASP A 121 -10.55 -10.01 -8.39
N GLY A 122 -11.52 -10.63 -9.04
CA GLY A 122 -11.46 -12.03 -9.46
C GLY A 122 -11.84 -12.17 -10.94
N PRO A 123 -11.42 -13.26 -11.60
CA PRO A 123 -11.74 -13.49 -13.01
C PRO A 123 -13.26 -13.51 -13.21
N ARG A 124 -13.77 -12.49 -13.92
CA ARG A 124 -15.22 -12.21 -14.12
C ARG A 124 -15.95 -13.21 -15.01
N LEU A 125 -15.35 -14.38 -15.27
CA LEU A 125 -15.76 -15.33 -16.30
C LEU A 125 -17.18 -15.88 -16.12
N PHE A 126 -17.76 -15.87 -14.90
CA PHE A 126 -19.12 -16.38 -14.65
C PHE A 126 -19.99 -15.54 -13.70
N GLY A 127 -19.76 -14.22 -13.65
CA GLY A 127 -20.76 -13.27 -13.18
C GLY A 127 -20.65 -12.83 -11.72
N GLY A 128 -20.32 -11.55 -11.56
CA GLY A 128 -20.53 -10.78 -10.34
C GLY A 128 -19.29 -10.67 -9.44
N VAL A 129 -19.13 -9.48 -8.85
CA VAL A 129 -18.24 -9.26 -7.71
C VAL A 129 -18.86 -9.94 -6.49
N SER A 130 -18.10 -10.82 -5.81
CA SER A 130 -18.58 -11.58 -4.64
C SER A 130 -17.56 -11.59 -3.50
N PHE A 131 -18.02 -11.92 -2.30
CA PHE A 131 -17.14 -12.15 -1.16
C PHE A 131 -16.35 -13.45 -1.32
N ASP A 132 -15.09 -13.43 -0.91
CA ASP A 132 -14.20 -14.58 -0.82
C ASP A 132 -14.74 -15.57 0.24
N PRO A 133 -14.90 -16.87 -0.10
CA PRO A 133 -15.42 -17.87 0.80
C PRO A 133 -14.49 -18.26 1.97
N ALA A 134 -13.22 -17.85 1.99
CA ALA A 134 -12.32 -18.15 3.11
C ALA A 134 -12.22 -16.99 4.11
N PRO A 135 -12.25 -17.22 5.45
CA PRO A 135 -12.38 -18.50 6.17
C PRO A 135 -13.84 -18.93 6.50
N GLY A 136 -14.88 -18.24 5.99
CA GLY A 136 -16.28 -18.53 6.33
C GLY A 136 -17.22 -18.54 5.13
N ALA A 137 -17.24 -19.67 4.40
CA ALA A 137 -17.94 -19.80 3.13
C ALA A 137 -19.45 -19.51 3.23
N GLU A 138 -20.07 -19.85 4.36
CA GLU A 138 -21.49 -19.59 4.60
C GLU A 138 -21.79 -18.09 4.75
N VAL A 139 -20.92 -17.31 5.41
CA VAL A 139 -21.07 -15.85 5.50
C VAL A 139 -20.90 -15.21 4.13
N ALA A 140 -19.87 -15.61 3.38
CA ALA A 140 -19.64 -15.11 2.03
C ALA A 140 -20.83 -15.42 1.09
N LYS A 141 -21.38 -16.64 1.19
CA LYS A 141 -22.57 -17.07 0.46
C LYS A 141 -23.82 -16.27 0.87
N HIS A 142 -24.01 -16.05 2.17
CA HIS A 142 -25.13 -15.27 2.69
C HIS A 142 -25.09 -13.82 2.21
N LEU A 143 -23.93 -13.15 2.38
CA LEU A 143 -23.71 -11.79 1.88
C LEU A 143 -23.92 -11.71 0.36
N SER A 144 -23.34 -12.66 -0.38
CA SER A 144 -23.44 -12.72 -1.84
C SER A 144 -24.84 -13.11 -2.34
N ALA A 145 -25.73 -13.66 -1.49
CA ALA A 145 -27.10 -13.97 -1.86
C ALA A 145 -28.01 -12.72 -1.82
N SER A 146 -27.66 -11.70 -1.03
CA SER A 146 -28.45 -10.47 -0.85
C SER A 146 -28.52 -9.65 -2.15
N PRO A 147 -29.72 -9.35 -2.68
CA PRO A 147 -29.87 -8.50 -3.87
C PRO A 147 -29.33 -7.08 -3.66
N ALA A 148 -29.53 -6.51 -2.47
CA ALA A 148 -29.00 -5.20 -2.11
C ALA A 148 -27.47 -5.21 -2.11
N MET A 149 -26.86 -6.26 -1.57
CA MET A 149 -25.41 -6.44 -1.58
C MET A 149 -24.88 -6.54 -3.01
N LYS A 150 -25.49 -7.37 -3.86
CA LYS A 150 -25.11 -7.48 -5.29
C LYS A 150 -25.25 -6.16 -6.04
N ALA A 151 -26.22 -5.32 -5.68
CA ALA A 151 -26.35 -3.98 -6.26
C ALA A 151 -25.18 -3.08 -5.83
N ALA A 152 -24.90 -3.00 -4.53
CA ALA A 152 -23.79 -2.20 -4.00
C ALA A 152 -22.43 -2.65 -4.55
N LEU A 153 -22.15 -3.96 -4.60
CA LEU A 153 -20.87 -4.48 -5.10
C LEU A 153 -20.63 -4.21 -6.59
N ARG A 154 -21.69 -4.09 -7.40
CA ARG A 154 -21.57 -3.75 -8.83
C ARG A 154 -21.15 -2.32 -9.09
N GLU A 155 -21.32 -1.45 -8.10
CA GLU A 155 -20.91 -0.05 -8.22
C GLU A 155 -19.43 0.13 -7.92
N LEU A 156 -18.76 -0.83 -7.29
CA LEU A 156 -17.35 -0.73 -6.90
C LEU A 156 -16.44 -0.51 -8.11
N VAL A 157 -15.53 0.46 -7.98
CA VAL A 157 -14.46 0.73 -8.94
C VAL A 157 -13.15 0.16 -8.39
N TRP A 158 -12.48 -0.65 -9.21
CA TRP A 158 -11.26 -1.40 -8.85
C TRP A 158 -9.96 -0.72 -9.29
N GLU A 159 -10.08 0.43 -9.94
CA GLU A 159 -8.95 1.15 -10.51
C GLU A 159 -8.92 2.59 -10.00
N TRP A 160 -7.71 3.08 -9.75
CA TRP A 160 -7.46 4.49 -9.50
C TRP A 160 -6.48 5.02 -10.54
N PRO A 161 -6.97 5.76 -11.55
CA PRO A 161 -6.08 6.37 -12.53
C PRO A 161 -5.31 7.52 -11.90
N SER A 162 -3.98 7.45 -12.00
CA SER A 162 -3.02 8.42 -11.50
C SER A 162 -2.08 8.84 -12.62
N GLY A 163 -2.43 9.93 -13.31
CA GLY A 163 -1.74 10.35 -14.53
C GLY A 163 -1.87 9.31 -15.64
N MET A 164 -0.74 8.83 -16.18
CA MET A 164 -0.70 7.76 -17.19
C MET A 164 -0.70 6.36 -16.58
N ALA A 165 -0.54 6.24 -15.26
CA ALA A 165 -0.57 4.97 -14.55
C ALA A 165 -1.96 4.67 -14.00
N LYS A 166 -2.21 3.39 -13.74
CA LYS A 166 -3.38 2.91 -13.01
C LYS A 166 -2.91 2.16 -11.78
N ILE A 167 -3.54 2.43 -10.65
CA ILE A 167 -3.36 1.64 -9.42
C ILE A 167 -4.55 0.69 -9.36
N GLU A 168 -4.28 -0.61 -9.43
CA GLU A 168 -5.29 -1.65 -9.24
C GLU A 168 -5.48 -1.92 -7.74
N LEU A 169 -6.73 -2.06 -7.32
CA LEU A 169 -7.09 -2.39 -5.94
C LEU A 169 -7.09 -3.91 -5.76
N ASP A 170 -6.31 -4.40 -4.80
CA ASP A 170 -6.17 -5.83 -4.49
C ASP A 170 -7.39 -6.39 -3.72
N TRP A 171 -8.14 -5.49 -3.07
CA TRP A 171 -9.44 -5.74 -2.47
C TRP A 171 -10.27 -4.46 -2.45
N ALA A 172 -11.59 -4.58 -2.50
CA ALA A 172 -12.48 -3.42 -2.47
C ALA A 172 -13.20 -3.24 -1.14
N VAL A 173 -13.62 -4.34 -0.50
CA VAL A 173 -14.42 -4.29 0.75
C VAL A 173 -13.95 -5.35 1.72
N GLN A 174 -13.91 -5.03 3.01
CA GLN A 174 -13.66 -5.96 4.11
C GLN A 174 -14.64 -5.75 5.26
N LEU A 175 -15.04 -6.85 5.90
CA LEU A 175 -15.95 -6.88 7.04
C LEU A 175 -15.37 -7.75 8.17
N ARG A 176 -15.55 -7.33 9.42
CA ARG A 176 -15.21 -8.15 10.61
C ARG A 176 -16.09 -7.81 11.81
N SER A 177 -16.33 -8.78 12.70
CA SER A 177 -16.92 -8.48 14.02
C SER A 177 -15.94 -7.70 14.90
N VAL A 178 -16.46 -6.72 15.66
CA VAL A 178 -15.69 -5.96 16.67
C VAL A 178 -15.73 -6.63 18.05
N GLY A 179 -16.66 -7.56 18.31
CA GLY A 179 -16.79 -8.26 19.59
C GLY A 179 -17.93 -7.79 20.48
N ASP A 180 -18.52 -6.65 20.18
CA ASP A 180 -19.54 -5.96 20.99
C ASP A 180 -20.95 -6.00 20.36
N GLY A 181 -21.16 -6.91 19.40
CA GLY A 181 -22.40 -6.96 18.62
C GLY A 181 -22.42 -6.04 17.40
N THR A 182 -21.29 -5.43 17.06
CA THR A 182 -21.13 -4.61 15.85
C THR A 182 -20.16 -5.22 14.84
N THR A 183 -20.23 -4.72 13.61
CA THR A 183 -19.36 -5.12 12.49
C THR A 183 -18.65 -3.89 11.94
N GLN A 184 -17.32 -3.97 11.81
CA GLN A 184 -16.53 -2.95 11.14
C GLN A 184 -16.54 -3.21 9.63
N VAL A 185 -16.84 -2.17 8.86
CA VAL A 185 -16.84 -2.15 7.40
C VAL A 185 -15.70 -1.25 6.91
N VAL A 186 -14.85 -1.78 6.05
CA VAL A 186 -13.78 -1.02 5.39
C VAL A 186 -13.92 -1.15 3.89
N MET A 187 -13.77 -0.05 3.16
CA MET A 187 -13.79 -0.04 1.69
C MET A 187 -12.61 0.76 1.14
N GLN A 188 -11.84 0.17 0.23
CA GLN A 188 -10.87 0.93 -0.56
C GLN A 188 -11.61 1.82 -1.56
N SER A 189 -11.14 3.06 -1.69
CA SER A 189 -11.73 4.02 -2.61
C SER A 189 -11.16 3.80 -3.99
N GLY A 190 -12.02 3.32 -4.89
CA GLY A 190 -11.85 3.54 -6.32
C GLY A 190 -12.07 5.01 -6.67
N ARG A 191 -11.84 5.36 -7.93
CA ARG A 191 -12.12 6.70 -8.44
C ARG A 191 -13.47 6.74 -9.13
N TYR A 192 -14.43 7.38 -8.47
CA TYR A 192 -15.78 7.59 -8.97
C TYR A 192 -15.83 9.00 -9.61
N GLY A 193 -16.52 9.16 -10.73
CA GLY A 193 -16.57 10.43 -11.47
C GLY A 193 -15.63 10.56 -12.67
N GLY A 194 -15.55 11.77 -13.22
CA GLY A 194 -14.85 12.08 -14.47
C GLY A 194 -13.32 12.26 -14.34
N LEU A 195 -12.64 12.56 -15.45
CA LEU A 195 -11.18 12.72 -15.54
C LEU A 195 -10.59 13.80 -14.61
N THR A 196 -11.41 14.76 -14.16
CA THR A 196 -11.00 15.88 -13.30
C THR A 196 -11.53 15.82 -11.87
N THR A 197 -12.56 15.01 -11.61
CA THR A 197 -13.09 14.79 -10.26
C THR A 197 -12.49 13.53 -9.66
N TYR A 198 -12.10 13.58 -8.39
CA TYR A 198 -11.69 12.41 -7.62
C TYR A 198 -12.77 12.14 -6.59
N GLU A 199 -13.98 11.78 -7.05
CA GLU A 199 -14.99 11.29 -6.11
C GLU A 199 -14.50 9.94 -5.58
N VAL A 200 -14.61 9.74 -4.27
CA VAL A 200 -14.04 8.59 -3.55
C VAL A 200 -15.09 7.56 -3.19
N GLY A 201 -16.34 7.80 -3.58
CA GLY A 201 -17.43 6.86 -3.47
C GLY A 201 -18.16 6.93 -2.13
N PHE A 202 -18.33 8.10 -1.51
CA PHE A 202 -19.11 8.23 -0.26
C PHE A 202 -20.51 7.63 -0.40
N GLY A 203 -21.19 7.91 -1.52
CA GLY A 203 -22.51 7.34 -1.79
C GLY A 203 -22.49 5.82 -1.99
N VAL A 204 -21.44 5.29 -2.63
CA VAL A 204 -21.24 3.84 -2.84
C VAL A 204 -21.02 3.16 -1.49
N TRP A 205 -20.16 3.73 -0.65
CA TRP A 205 -19.86 3.23 0.69
C TRP A 205 -21.09 3.22 1.59
N LEU A 206 -21.91 4.28 1.58
CA LEU A 206 -23.15 4.32 2.36
C LEU A 206 -24.18 3.27 1.90
N ARG A 207 -24.33 3.08 0.58
CA ARG A 207 -25.18 2.01 0.04
C ARG A 207 -24.67 0.62 0.43
N LEU A 208 -23.35 0.43 0.41
CA LEU A 208 -22.71 -0.80 0.89
C LEU A 208 -23.04 -1.05 2.36
N CYS A 209 -22.85 -0.07 3.25
CA CYS A 209 -23.17 -0.22 4.67
C CYS A 209 -24.65 -0.54 4.91
N ALA A 210 -25.56 0.14 4.20
CA ALA A 210 -26.99 -0.15 4.25
C ALA A 210 -27.32 -1.57 3.75
N ALA A 211 -26.57 -2.09 2.77
CA ALA A 211 -26.73 -3.45 2.25
C ALA A 211 -26.11 -4.52 3.16
N VAL A 212 -25.07 -4.18 3.95
CA VAL A 212 -24.46 -5.08 4.95
C VAL A 212 -25.42 -5.31 6.10
N HIS A 213 -26.01 -4.24 6.66
CA HIS A 213 -26.82 -4.29 7.88
C HIS A 213 -27.87 -5.44 7.94
N PRO A 214 -28.73 -5.67 6.93
CA PRO A 214 -29.71 -6.75 6.98
C PRO A 214 -29.12 -8.17 6.89
N CYS A 215 -27.83 -8.30 6.53
CA CYS A 215 -27.11 -9.57 6.47
C CYS A 215 -26.42 -9.92 7.81
N LEU A 216 -26.52 -9.05 8.81
CA LEU A 216 -25.86 -9.23 10.11
C LEU A 216 -26.77 -9.95 11.10
N ALA A 217 -26.17 -10.81 11.91
CA ALA A 217 -26.89 -11.51 12.97
C ALA A 217 -27.10 -10.58 14.18
N GLN A 218 -28.22 -10.77 14.87
CA GLN A 218 -28.47 -10.19 16.18
C GLN A 218 -27.67 -10.97 17.23
N GLY A 219 -26.79 -10.28 17.96
CA GLY A 219 -25.90 -10.87 18.96
C GLY A 219 -24.42 -10.52 18.73
N ALA A 220 -23.58 -10.86 19.70
CA ALA A 220 -22.14 -10.58 19.65
C ALA A 220 -21.35 -11.84 19.27
N TRP A 221 -20.72 -11.81 18.09
CA TRP A 221 -19.61 -12.73 17.80
C TRP A 221 -18.31 -12.15 18.34
N PRO A 222 -17.34 -12.99 18.74
CA PRO A 222 -16.03 -12.51 19.22
C PRO A 222 -15.37 -11.54 18.24
N ALA A 223 -14.50 -10.68 18.77
CA ALA A 223 -13.70 -9.79 17.94
C ALA A 223 -12.87 -10.59 16.93
N GLN A 224 -12.89 -10.16 15.67
CA GLN A 224 -12.20 -10.80 14.56
C GLN A 224 -11.13 -9.88 13.99
N TYR A 225 -10.29 -10.43 13.11
CA TYR A 225 -9.30 -9.68 12.35
C TYR A 225 -9.74 -9.55 10.90
N PHE A 226 -9.26 -8.49 10.24
CA PHE A 226 -9.45 -8.37 8.80
C PHE A 226 -8.58 -9.40 8.06
N PRO A 227 -9.08 -9.99 6.96
CA PRO A 227 -8.28 -10.88 6.12
C PRO A 227 -7.03 -10.21 5.55
N VAL A 228 -7.10 -8.89 5.29
CA VAL A 228 -5.96 -8.05 4.94
C VAL A 228 -5.97 -6.84 5.87
N PRO A 229 -4.87 -6.53 6.57
CA PRO A 229 -4.80 -5.33 7.41
C PRO A 229 -5.18 -4.06 6.61
N PRO A 230 -6.17 -3.27 7.07
CA PRO A 230 -6.48 -1.98 6.45
C PRO A 230 -5.30 -1.03 6.53
N ARG A 231 -5.11 -0.22 5.49
CA ARG A 231 -3.89 0.60 5.31
C ARG A 231 -3.79 1.75 6.31
N PHE A 232 -4.92 2.21 6.84
CA PHE A 232 -5.01 3.41 7.69
C PHE A 232 -5.63 3.16 9.07
N ALA A 233 -5.68 1.89 9.52
CA ALA A 233 -6.30 1.56 10.82
C ALA A 233 -5.66 2.32 12.00
N ASP A 234 -4.34 2.45 12.00
CA ASP A 234 -3.59 3.12 13.08
C ASP A 234 -3.86 4.63 13.14
N VAL A 235 -4.15 5.24 11.99
CA VAL A 235 -4.47 6.68 11.91
C VAL A 235 -5.82 6.96 12.58
N LEU A 236 -6.75 6.01 12.51
CA LEU A 236 -8.10 6.15 13.05
C LEU A 236 -8.20 5.90 14.55
N ALA A 237 -7.33 5.02 15.09
CA ALA A 237 -7.24 4.80 16.52
C ALA A 237 -6.82 6.08 17.29
N GLY A 238 -6.31 7.09 16.57
CA GLY A 238 -5.66 8.26 17.15
C GLY A 238 -4.31 7.88 17.77
N PRO A 239 -3.51 8.86 18.23
CA PRO A 239 -2.46 8.52 19.20
C PRO A 239 -3.17 7.83 20.35
N ALA A 240 -2.79 6.60 20.67
CA ALA A 240 -3.32 5.91 21.84
C ALA A 240 -3.33 6.92 22.98
N PRO A 241 -4.50 7.19 23.63
CA PRO A 241 -4.50 8.08 24.78
C PRO A 241 -3.35 7.60 25.66
N ALA A 242 -2.44 8.50 26.04
CA ALA A 242 -1.31 8.17 26.91
C ALA A 242 -1.94 7.42 28.08
N SER A 243 -1.86 6.10 28.03
CA SER A 243 -2.63 5.29 28.94
C SER A 243 -2.01 5.64 30.27
N SER A 244 -2.82 6.18 31.19
CA SER A 244 -2.52 5.99 32.61
C SER A 244 -2.10 4.54 32.71
N PRO A 245 -0.87 4.24 33.18
CA PRO A 245 -0.30 2.91 33.07
C PRO A 245 -1.31 1.98 33.71
N VAL A 246 -2.09 1.31 32.86
CA VAL A 246 -2.76 0.08 33.25
C VAL A 246 -1.54 -0.79 33.44
N GLU A 247 -1.16 -0.97 34.71
CA GLU A 247 -0.17 -1.97 35.08
C GLU A 247 -0.59 -3.20 34.28
N PRO A 248 0.18 -3.59 33.24
CA PRO A 248 -0.21 -4.73 32.45
C PRO A 248 -0.38 -5.83 33.47
N GLU A 249 -1.57 -6.44 33.53
CA GLU A 249 -1.70 -7.71 34.22
C GLU A 249 -0.49 -8.51 33.78
N PRO A 250 0.36 -8.98 34.71
CA PRO A 250 1.65 -9.55 34.36
C PRO A 250 1.38 -10.74 33.47
N ALA A 251 1.43 -10.48 32.16
CA ALA A 251 1.29 -11.49 31.15
C ALA A 251 2.43 -12.43 31.46
N LEU A 252 2.10 -13.65 31.81
CA LEU A 252 3.09 -14.68 32.03
C LEU A 252 3.72 -14.89 30.65
N THR A 253 4.79 -14.15 30.33
CA THR A 253 5.54 -14.31 29.09
C THR A 253 6.28 -15.62 29.24
N VAL A 254 5.58 -16.72 28.93
CA VAL A 254 6.20 -18.03 28.85
C VAL A 254 7.14 -17.96 27.66
N ALA A 255 8.43 -17.74 27.95
CA ALA A 255 9.48 -17.83 26.96
C ALA A 255 9.56 -19.30 26.52
N LEU A 256 8.93 -19.62 25.40
CA LEU A 256 8.99 -20.95 24.79
C LEU A 256 10.39 -21.14 24.18
N ASP A 257 11.06 -22.22 24.55
CA ASP A 257 12.31 -22.61 23.90
C ASP A 257 12.02 -23.43 22.65
N TYR A 258 12.07 -22.76 21.49
CA TYR A 258 11.89 -23.39 20.19
C TYR A 258 13.11 -24.19 19.73
N GLY A 259 14.29 -24.01 20.35
CA GLY A 259 15.57 -24.56 19.90
C GLY A 259 15.54 -26.07 19.67
N PRO A 260 15.12 -26.89 20.66
CA PRO A 260 15.07 -28.35 20.50
C PRO A 260 14.16 -28.82 19.36
N ALA A 261 12.95 -28.24 19.25
CA ALA A 261 11.98 -28.60 18.22
C ALA A 261 12.45 -28.21 16.81
N ILE A 262 13.02 -27.01 16.67
CA ILE A 262 13.63 -26.54 15.41
C ILE A 262 14.80 -27.45 15.02
N ALA A 263 15.68 -27.78 15.97
CA ALA A 263 16.83 -28.64 15.73
C ALA A 263 16.43 -30.05 15.30
N GLU A 264 15.38 -30.62 15.90
CA GLU A 264 14.84 -31.91 15.50
C GLU A 264 14.25 -31.87 14.10
N ALA A 265 13.41 -30.88 13.79
CA ALA A 265 12.74 -30.75 12.51
C ALA A 265 13.71 -30.52 11.34
N LEU A 266 14.77 -29.74 11.56
CA LEU A 266 15.75 -29.44 10.51
C LEU A 266 16.88 -30.46 10.40
N ARG A 267 17.02 -31.39 11.34
CA ARG A 267 18.08 -32.41 11.33
C ARG A 267 18.19 -33.18 10.00
N PRO A 268 17.08 -33.63 9.36
CA PRO A 268 17.14 -34.33 8.08
C PRO A 268 17.62 -33.46 6.91
N HIS A 269 17.59 -32.13 7.07
CA HIS A 269 17.80 -31.15 6.01
C HIS A 269 19.16 -30.45 6.08
N LEU A 270 19.94 -30.71 7.13
CA LEU A 270 21.23 -30.06 7.37
C LEU A 270 22.17 -30.21 6.17
N GLY A 271 22.82 -29.10 5.78
CA GLY A 271 23.75 -29.14 4.66
C GLY A 271 24.21 -27.77 4.19
N LYS A 272 24.42 -27.64 2.87
CA LYS A 272 24.95 -26.40 2.27
C LYS A 272 24.01 -25.20 2.39
N LYS A 273 22.70 -25.45 2.55
CA LYS A 273 21.64 -24.43 2.60
C LYS A 273 20.95 -24.31 3.95
N VAL A 274 20.98 -25.35 4.80
CA VAL A 274 20.28 -25.36 6.09
C VAL A 274 21.30 -25.50 7.21
N TRP A 275 21.24 -24.60 8.19
CA TRP A 275 22.12 -24.58 9.35
C TRP A 275 21.31 -24.39 10.63
N LEU A 276 21.81 -24.98 11.72
CA LEU A 276 21.39 -24.69 13.08
C LEU A 276 22.46 -23.80 13.71
N GLY A 277 22.03 -22.74 14.40
CA GLY A 277 22.93 -21.76 14.99
C GLY A 277 23.56 -20.82 13.95
N GLU A 278 24.80 -20.40 14.24
CA GLU A 278 25.63 -19.63 13.32
C GLU A 278 26.09 -20.50 12.13
N GLY A 279 25.80 -20.04 10.91
CA GLY A 279 26.29 -20.64 9.67
C GLY A 279 27.69 -20.17 9.28
N PRO A 280 28.14 -20.45 8.05
CA PRO A 280 29.43 -19.97 7.54
C PRO A 280 29.54 -18.44 7.61
N ALA A 281 30.67 -17.92 8.11
CA ALA A 281 30.85 -16.49 8.42
C ALA A 281 30.46 -15.54 7.27
N LYS A 282 30.82 -15.89 6.02
CA LYS A 282 30.45 -15.10 4.83
C LYS A 282 28.94 -15.04 4.59
N LYS A 283 28.23 -16.15 4.83
CA LYS A 283 26.76 -16.21 4.70
C LYS A 283 26.09 -15.43 5.82
N MET A 284 26.58 -15.57 7.05
CA MET A 284 26.08 -14.78 8.20
C MET A 284 26.25 -13.27 7.99
N ALA A 285 27.36 -12.83 7.39
CA ALA A 285 27.55 -11.43 7.03
C ALA A 285 26.51 -10.94 6.00
N ASN A 286 26.14 -11.78 5.01
CA ASN A 286 25.09 -11.45 4.06
C ASN A 286 23.71 -11.40 4.73
N LEU A 287 23.38 -12.36 5.60
CA LEU A 287 22.13 -12.38 6.35
C LEU A 287 21.97 -11.11 7.19
N ARG A 288 23.00 -10.73 7.96
CA ARG A 288 22.99 -9.50 8.78
C ARG A 288 22.86 -8.22 7.96
N LYS A 289 23.34 -8.23 6.71
CA LYS A 289 23.25 -7.08 5.80
C LYS A 289 21.90 -7.00 5.08
N HIS A 290 21.32 -8.14 4.72
CA HIS A 290 20.22 -8.19 3.76
C HIS A 290 18.89 -8.68 4.33
N VAL A 291 18.92 -9.54 5.35
CA VAL A 291 17.74 -10.25 5.88
C VAL A 291 17.43 -9.81 7.30
N ILE A 292 18.42 -9.83 8.20
CA ILE A 292 18.25 -9.49 9.63
C ILE A 292 18.24 -7.97 9.78
N PRO A 293 17.16 -7.37 10.33
CA PRO A 293 17.11 -5.95 10.65
C PRO A 293 18.22 -5.53 11.64
N ALA A 294 18.66 -4.28 11.57
CA ALA A 294 19.77 -3.78 12.37
C ALA A 294 19.51 -3.89 13.89
N GLU A 295 18.25 -3.72 14.30
CA GLU A 295 17.80 -3.86 15.68
C GLU A 295 17.86 -5.30 16.21
N LEU A 296 17.97 -6.30 15.33
CA LEU A 296 18.12 -7.72 15.69
C LEU A 296 19.54 -8.25 15.45
N ALA A 297 20.51 -7.40 15.08
CA ALA A 297 21.85 -7.84 14.70
C ALA A 297 22.62 -8.58 15.82
N GLY A 298 22.26 -8.33 17.09
CA GLY A 298 22.82 -9.01 18.27
C GLY A 298 22.00 -10.21 18.77
N VAL A 299 20.85 -10.48 18.16
CA VAL A 299 19.99 -11.60 18.57
C VAL A 299 20.54 -12.89 17.97
N PRO A 300 20.68 -13.98 18.74
CA PRO A 300 21.21 -15.24 18.23
C PRO A 300 20.31 -15.82 17.15
N THR A 301 20.93 -16.41 16.12
CA THR A 301 20.22 -17.19 15.11
C THR A 301 20.06 -18.62 15.59
N LEU A 302 18.82 -19.14 15.65
CA LEU A 302 18.53 -20.54 15.96
C LEU A 302 18.69 -21.43 14.73
N ALA A 303 18.24 -20.96 13.57
CA ALA A 303 18.34 -21.69 12.31
C ALA A 303 18.32 -20.74 11.11
N THR A 304 18.82 -21.22 9.98
CA THR A 304 18.66 -20.52 8.71
C THR A 304 18.48 -21.50 7.56
N ILE A 305 17.64 -21.11 6.60
CA ILE A 305 17.43 -21.78 5.32
C ILE A 305 17.77 -20.77 4.20
N ASP A 306 18.83 -21.04 3.46
CA ASP A 306 19.31 -20.25 2.31
C ASP A 306 18.45 -20.52 1.07
N LEU A 307 17.63 -19.55 0.70
CA LEU A 307 16.71 -19.67 -0.44
C LEU A 307 17.40 -19.38 -1.78
N THR A 308 18.64 -18.86 -1.76
CA THR A 308 19.31 -18.48 -3.00
C THR A 308 19.84 -19.70 -3.75
N VAL A 309 19.68 -19.69 -5.08
CA VAL A 309 20.14 -20.76 -5.98
C VAL A 309 21.64 -21.05 -5.81
N PHE A 310 22.45 -20.01 -5.65
CA PHE A 310 23.91 -20.11 -5.51
C PHE A 310 24.41 -20.14 -4.06
N GLY A 311 23.50 -20.20 -3.09
CA GLY A 311 23.87 -20.29 -1.68
C GLY A 311 24.60 -19.06 -1.14
N SER A 312 24.20 -17.86 -1.56
CA SER A 312 24.72 -16.58 -1.08
C SER A 312 24.09 -16.10 0.23
N ALA A 313 22.94 -16.66 0.63
CA ALA A 313 22.16 -16.24 1.81
C ALA A 313 21.75 -14.75 1.80
N LYS A 314 21.57 -14.15 0.61
CA LYS A 314 20.97 -12.81 0.48
C LYS A 314 19.44 -12.84 0.55
N ASP A 315 18.87 -13.99 0.21
CA ASP A 315 17.47 -14.38 0.39
C ASP A 315 17.47 -15.64 1.26
N ALA A 316 16.78 -15.57 2.39
CA ALA A 316 16.82 -16.63 3.39
C ALA A 316 15.63 -16.53 4.34
N ILE A 317 15.32 -17.65 4.99
CA ILE A 317 14.52 -17.69 6.21
C ILE A 317 15.46 -17.80 7.40
N VAL A 318 15.37 -16.89 8.36
CA VAL A 318 16.18 -16.83 9.57
C VAL A 318 15.27 -16.90 10.78
N LEU A 319 15.57 -17.83 11.68
CA LEU A 319 14.85 -18.00 12.94
C LEU A 319 15.71 -17.47 14.07
N THR A 320 15.14 -16.59 14.87
CA THR A 320 15.67 -16.10 16.14
C THR A 320 14.86 -16.74 17.28
N PRO A 321 15.21 -16.54 18.57
CA PRO A 321 14.41 -17.06 19.68
C PRO A 321 12.94 -16.65 19.66
N THR A 322 12.61 -15.50 19.08
CA THR A 322 11.25 -14.95 19.11
C THR A 322 10.63 -14.75 17.74
N GLN A 323 11.42 -14.70 16.67
CA GLN A 323 10.94 -14.26 15.35
C GLN A 323 11.44 -15.12 14.21
N LEU A 324 10.55 -15.30 13.25
CA LEU A 324 10.83 -15.72 11.88
C LEU A 324 11.02 -14.47 11.01
N LEU A 325 12.13 -14.42 10.30
CA LEU A 325 12.49 -13.38 9.37
C LEU A 325 12.66 -14.01 8.00
N THR A 326 12.07 -13.44 6.96
CA THR A 326 12.28 -13.88 5.59
C THR A 326 12.60 -12.69 4.71
N LYS A 327 13.39 -12.96 3.69
CA LYS A 327 13.52 -12.09 2.53
C LYS A 327 13.56 -12.93 1.27
N GLU A 328 12.71 -12.59 0.31
CA GLU A 328 12.76 -13.10 -1.06
C GLU A 328 12.72 -11.89 -2.01
N PHE A 329 13.80 -11.69 -2.78
CA PHE A 329 13.98 -10.51 -3.64
C PHE A 329 14.01 -9.20 -2.84
N ASP A 330 12.89 -8.46 -2.81
CA ASP A 330 12.72 -7.21 -2.07
C ASP A 330 11.64 -7.29 -1.00
N ASP A 331 10.85 -8.37 -0.97
CA ASP A 331 9.81 -8.58 0.02
C ASP A 331 10.42 -9.13 1.31
N ARG A 332 10.05 -8.51 2.44
CA ARG A 332 10.46 -8.95 3.76
C ARG A 332 9.25 -9.32 4.57
N LEU A 333 9.32 -10.48 5.22
CA LEU A 333 8.30 -10.94 6.15
C LEU A 333 8.92 -11.10 7.53
N ARG A 334 8.19 -10.64 8.55
CA ARG A 334 8.55 -10.76 9.96
C ARG A 334 7.34 -11.28 10.72
N VAL A 335 7.51 -12.41 11.40
CA VAL A 335 6.45 -13.07 12.17
C VAL A 335 7.00 -13.46 13.53
N GLU A 336 6.28 -13.17 14.60
CA GLU A 336 6.64 -13.65 15.93
C GLU A 336 6.29 -15.13 16.07
N LEU A 337 7.22 -15.96 16.53
CA LEU A 337 7.05 -17.42 16.55
C LEU A 337 5.85 -17.86 17.38
N ALA A 338 5.63 -17.19 18.51
CA ALA A 338 4.51 -17.41 19.41
C ALA A 338 3.13 -17.24 18.73
N THR A 339 3.07 -16.49 17.62
CA THR A 339 1.81 -16.21 16.92
C THR A 339 1.46 -17.28 15.90
N ILE A 340 2.37 -18.19 15.55
CA ILE A 340 2.13 -19.21 14.54
C ILE A 340 1.26 -20.31 15.15
N LEU A 341 -0.01 -20.38 14.75
CA LEU A 341 -1.02 -21.28 15.30
C LEU A 341 -1.04 -22.64 14.60
N ASP A 342 -0.94 -22.64 13.28
CA ASP A 342 -1.08 -23.85 12.49
C ASP A 342 -0.29 -23.79 11.19
N VAL A 343 0.08 -24.96 10.67
CA VAL A 343 0.66 -25.15 9.34
C VAL A 343 -0.10 -26.29 8.68
N PRO A 344 -1.02 -26.01 7.74
CA PRO A 344 -1.88 -27.02 7.15
C PRO A 344 -1.09 -28.22 6.62
N ALA A 345 -1.56 -29.41 6.97
CA ALA A 345 -1.05 -30.66 6.41
C ALA A 345 -1.45 -30.81 4.93
N GLY A 346 -0.66 -31.56 4.16
CA GLY A 346 -0.98 -31.87 2.75
C GLY A 346 -0.68 -30.76 1.74
N GLN A 347 0.06 -29.72 2.14
CA GLN A 347 0.59 -28.75 1.20
C GLN A 347 1.58 -29.42 0.22
N SER A 348 1.52 -29.01 -1.04
CA SER A 348 2.33 -29.62 -2.11
C SER A 348 3.77 -29.14 -2.08
N ALA A 349 4.73 -30.07 -2.21
CA ALA A 349 6.15 -29.75 -2.38
C ALA A 349 6.46 -28.94 -3.66
N ALA A 350 5.51 -28.85 -4.60
CA ALA A 350 5.61 -28.01 -5.79
C ALA A 350 5.19 -26.54 -5.53
N SER A 351 4.71 -26.21 -4.34
CA SER A 351 4.31 -24.84 -3.98
C SER A 351 5.53 -23.94 -3.80
N SER A 352 5.45 -22.69 -4.27
CA SER A 352 6.47 -21.65 -4.05
C SER A 352 6.38 -21.01 -2.66
N SER A 353 5.38 -21.36 -1.86
CA SER A 353 5.18 -20.87 -0.50
C SER A 353 4.61 -21.94 0.45
N VAL A 354 4.91 -21.82 1.74
CA VAL A 354 4.22 -22.53 2.82
C VAL A 354 3.19 -21.59 3.43
N GLU A 355 1.93 -22.02 3.46
CA GLU A 355 0.85 -21.32 4.15
C GLU A 355 0.91 -21.63 5.65
N ILE A 356 0.81 -20.60 6.48
CA ILE A 356 0.74 -20.69 7.94
C ILE A 356 -0.46 -19.89 8.45
N THR A 357 -1.06 -20.34 9.54
CA THR A 357 -2.05 -19.55 10.28
C THR A 357 -1.34 -18.78 11.37
N VAL A 358 -1.44 -17.46 11.34
CA VAL A 358 -0.87 -16.55 12.32
C VAL A 358 -2.00 -15.92 13.13
N ALA A 359 -1.89 -15.98 14.46
CA ALA A 359 -2.78 -15.30 15.37
C ALA A 359 -2.91 -13.84 14.95
N ARG A 360 -4.14 -13.34 14.86
CA ARG A 360 -4.43 -11.95 14.48
C ARG A 360 -4.25 -11.58 13.00
N LEU A 361 -3.53 -12.37 12.21
CA LEU A 361 -3.36 -12.11 10.76
C LEU A 361 -4.09 -13.11 9.87
N GLY A 362 -4.52 -14.25 10.41
CA GLY A 362 -5.12 -15.31 9.62
C GLY A 362 -4.06 -16.03 8.78
N SER A 363 -4.39 -16.35 7.53
CA SER A 363 -3.49 -17.07 6.63
C SER A 363 -2.39 -16.16 6.08
N VAL A 364 -1.14 -16.56 6.24
CA VAL A 364 0.06 -15.89 5.73
C VAL A 364 0.86 -16.87 4.88
N LYS A 365 1.33 -16.43 3.71
CA LYS A 365 2.20 -17.21 2.83
C LYS A 365 3.66 -16.88 3.09
N VAL A 366 4.44 -17.86 3.51
CA VAL A 366 5.88 -17.77 3.67
C VAL A 366 6.55 -18.23 2.38
N PRO A 367 7.32 -17.38 1.67
CA PRO A 367 8.01 -17.79 0.45
C PRO A 367 9.11 -18.81 0.75
N VAL A 368 9.22 -19.85 -0.09
CA VAL A 368 10.16 -20.97 0.16
C VAL A 368 11.03 -21.35 -1.05
N GLY A 369 10.81 -20.77 -2.22
CA GLY A 369 11.53 -21.11 -3.44
C GLY A 369 11.52 -22.62 -3.72
N THR A 370 12.69 -23.23 -3.85
CA THR A 370 12.86 -24.69 -4.04
C THR A 370 12.95 -25.50 -2.74
N ASP A 371 12.98 -24.83 -1.60
CA ASP A 371 13.32 -25.39 -0.30
C ASP A 371 12.04 -25.59 0.55
N PHE A 372 10.96 -26.07 -0.09
CA PHE A 372 9.64 -26.22 0.55
C PHE A 372 9.68 -27.10 1.81
N GLN A 373 10.21 -28.32 1.71
CA GLN A 373 10.15 -29.30 2.79
C GLN A 373 10.84 -28.82 4.09
N PRO A 374 12.09 -28.30 4.07
CA PRO A 374 12.72 -27.81 5.30
C PRO A 374 11.96 -26.64 5.92
N VAL A 375 11.33 -25.77 5.11
CA VAL A 375 10.54 -24.66 5.65
C VAL A 375 9.22 -25.14 6.26
N HIS A 376 8.53 -26.08 5.60
CA HIS A 376 7.30 -26.67 6.12
C HIS A 376 7.55 -27.39 7.46
N ASP A 377 8.57 -28.26 7.52
CA ASP A 377 8.91 -29.01 8.73
C ASP A 377 9.28 -28.08 9.89
N LEU A 378 10.01 -27.01 9.59
CA LEU A 378 10.39 -25.97 10.55
C LEU A 378 9.16 -25.26 11.13
N LEU A 379 8.27 -24.76 10.27
CA LEU A 379 7.08 -24.01 10.68
C LEU A 379 6.11 -24.92 11.45
N ALA A 380 5.95 -26.16 11.01
CA ALA A 380 5.12 -27.15 11.70
C ALA A 380 5.66 -27.48 13.10
N ALA A 381 6.99 -27.50 13.28
CA ALA A 381 7.60 -27.67 14.60
C ALA A 381 7.31 -26.50 15.53
N VAL A 382 7.40 -25.26 15.04
CA VAL A 382 7.04 -24.06 15.82
C VAL A 382 5.57 -24.11 16.24
N ALA A 383 4.65 -24.41 15.32
CA ALA A 383 3.22 -24.53 15.62
C ALA A 383 2.94 -25.61 16.67
N ARG A 384 3.63 -26.76 16.62
CA ARG A 384 3.50 -27.82 17.65
C ARG A 384 3.96 -27.36 19.03
N VAL A 385 5.06 -26.60 19.13
CA VAL A 385 5.53 -26.04 20.40
C VAL A 385 4.48 -25.09 20.97
N ASN A 386 3.89 -24.22 20.15
CA ASN A 386 2.84 -23.30 20.57
C ASN A 386 1.57 -24.04 21.02
N ALA A 387 1.17 -25.10 20.31
CA ALA A 387 0.01 -25.91 20.68
C ALA A 387 0.20 -26.70 22.00
N GLY A 388 1.44 -27.02 22.37
CA GLY A 388 1.78 -27.69 23.63
C GLY A 388 1.88 -26.76 24.84
N ALA A 389 1.98 -25.46 24.63
CA ALA A 389 1.99 -24.46 25.69
C ALA A 389 0.56 -24.27 26.23
N ALA A 390 0.28 -24.73 27.45
CA ALA A 390 -1.03 -24.59 28.09
C ALA A 390 -1.31 -23.12 28.48
N GLY A 391 -1.70 -22.28 27.53
CA GLY A 391 -2.15 -20.91 27.78
C GLY A 391 -2.16 -20.04 26.51
N PRO A 392 -3.00 -18.98 26.47
CA PRO A 392 -2.97 -18.00 25.38
C PRO A 392 -1.61 -17.27 25.42
N VAL A 393 -0.75 -17.55 24.44
CA VAL A 393 0.51 -16.82 24.29
C VAL A 393 0.18 -15.42 23.77
N HIS A 394 0.32 -14.42 24.63
CA HIS A 394 0.23 -13.02 24.23
C HIS A 394 1.47 -12.66 23.42
N ALA A 395 1.25 -12.25 22.19
CA ALA A 395 2.30 -11.94 21.24
C ALA A 395 1.93 -10.66 20.47
N GLU A 396 2.92 -9.78 20.28
CA GLU A 396 2.78 -8.51 19.57
C GLU A 396 3.12 -8.72 18.10
N VAL A 397 2.07 -8.88 17.29
CA VAL A 397 2.22 -9.01 15.85
C VAL A 397 2.57 -7.66 15.23
N SER A 398 3.81 -7.53 14.76
CA SER A 398 4.27 -6.40 13.94
C SER A 398 4.75 -6.89 12.58
N ALA A 399 3.91 -6.75 11.55
CA ALA A 399 4.30 -6.99 10.17
C ALA A 399 4.83 -5.67 9.57
N PHE A 400 6.16 -5.53 9.50
CA PHE A 400 6.81 -4.39 8.85
C PHE A 400 7.39 -4.81 7.49
N ILE A 401 6.92 -4.18 6.41
CA ILE A 401 7.58 -4.17 5.10
C ILE A 401 8.53 -2.95 5.09
N GLY A 402 9.84 -3.20 5.16
CA GLY A 402 10.86 -2.17 5.46
C GLY A 402 11.33 -1.31 4.27
N GLU A 403 11.67 -0.05 4.58
CA GLU A 403 11.97 1.12 3.73
C GLU A 403 13.31 1.13 2.94
N ALA A 404 13.39 2.01 1.92
CA ALA A 404 14.63 2.61 1.37
C ALA A 404 14.50 4.15 1.20
N PRO A 405 15.42 5.04 1.62
CA PRO A 405 15.38 6.50 1.37
C PRO A 405 15.76 6.80 -0.11
N GLY A 406 15.34 7.82 -0.88
CA GLY A 406 14.69 9.13 -0.71
C GLY A 406 15.28 10.05 -1.81
N GLN A 407 14.46 10.71 -2.65
CA GLN A 407 14.83 11.52 -3.85
C GLN A 407 15.62 10.78 -4.94
N VAL A 408 15.20 10.96 -6.22
CA VAL A 408 16.01 10.55 -7.37
C VAL A 408 17.32 11.30 -7.25
N SER A 409 18.38 10.57 -6.92
CA SER A 409 19.71 11.14 -6.79
C SER A 409 20.12 11.79 -8.12
N MET A 410 21.02 12.77 -8.08
CA MET A 410 21.58 13.33 -9.32
C MET A 410 22.15 12.24 -10.25
N ALA A 411 22.66 11.15 -9.67
CA ALA A 411 23.12 9.98 -10.42
C ALA A 411 21.98 9.23 -11.11
N GLU A 412 20.86 8.97 -10.42
CA GLU A 412 19.68 8.35 -11.02
C GLU A 412 19.03 9.26 -12.07
N ALA A 413 19.03 10.58 -11.84
CA ALA A 413 18.56 11.55 -12.82
C ALA A 413 19.42 11.52 -14.10
N GLN A 414 20.74 11.52 -13.95
CA GLN A 414 21.67 11.36 -15.07
C GLN A 414 21.50 10.01 -15.77
N GLN A 415 21.27 8.94 -15.02
CA GLN A 415 21.02 7.62 -15.59
C GLN A 415 19.71 7.58 -16.38
N LEU A 416 18.64 8.17 -15.86
CA LEU A 416 17.36 8.27 -16.55
C LEU A 416 17.50 9.05 -17.86
N GLN A 417 18.26 10.15 -17.84
CA GLN A 417 18.56 10.96 -19.02
C GLN A 417 19.39 10.18 -20.06
N ALA A 418 20.43 9.45 -19.62
CA ALA A 418 21.26 8.64 -20.50
C ALA A 418 20.48 7.48 -21.13
N GLN A 419 19.60 6.83 -20.36
CA GLN A 419 18.71 5.78 -20.86
C GLN A 419 17.72 6.34 -21.90
N ALA A 420 17.14 7.50 -21.61
CA ALA A 420 16.22 8.16 -22.53
C ALA A 420 16.91 8.53 -23.85
N GLN A 421 18.13 9.08 -23.78
CA GLN A 421 18.94 9.38 -24.97
C GLN A 421 19.29 8.13 -25.78
N ALA A 422 19.64 7.01 -25.12
CA ALA A 422 19.90 5.75 -25.83
C ALA A 422 18.66 5.26 -26.60
N GLN A 423 17.47 5.40 -26.02
CA GLN A 423 16.22 5.01 -26.69
C GLN A 423 15.83 5.92 -27.85
N MET A 424 16.27 7.18 -27.88
CA MET A 424 16.03 8.08 -29.03
C MET A 424 16.69 7.64 -30.31
N HIS A 425 17.85 7.00 -30.23
CA HIS A 425 18.62 6.63 -31.41
C HIS A 425 18.28 5.25 -31.96
N ALA A 426 17.66 4.36 -31.16
CA ALA A 426 17.48 2.96 -31.52
C ALA A 426 16.08 2.38 -31.20
N GLY A 427 15.18 3.14 -30.57
CA GLY A 427 13.86 2.66 -30.14
C GLY A 427 12.73 2.88 -31.16
N SER A 428 11.65 2.11 -31.02
CA SER A 428 10.37 2.41 -31.66
C SER A 428 9.81 3.75 -31.17
N VAL A 429 8.87 4.35 -31.91
CA VAL A 429 8.23 5.61 -31.50
C VAL A 429 7.60 5.50 -30.10
N ASP A 430 7.00 4.36 -29.76
CA ASP A 430 6.39 4.13 -28.45
C ASP A 430 7.46 4.01 -27.35
N ALA A 431 8.62 3.42 -27.64
CA ALA A 431 9.75 3.41 -26.71
C ALA A 431 10.28 4.82 -26.44
N LYS A 432 10.40 5.66 -27.48
CA LYS A 432 10.79 7.08 -27.34
C LYS A 432 9.78 7.84 -26.47
N ILE A 433 8.47 7.64 -26.68
CA ILE A 433 7.41 8.27 -25.88
C ILE A 433 7.49 7.83 -24.41
N ASN A 434 7.73 6.55 -24.14
CA ASN A 434 7.88 6.04 -22.77
C ASN A 434 9.13 6.58 -22.07
N ALA A 435 10.23 6.76 -22.81
CA ALA A 435 11.42 7.41 -22.30
C ALA A 435 11.16 8.88 -21.95
N ALA A 436 10.48 9.63 -22.81
CA ALA A 436 10.07 11.01 -22.54
C ALA A 436 9.13 11.12 -21.32
N ALA A 437 8.18 10.18 -21.20
CA ALA A 437 7.27 10.11 -20.06
C ALA A 437 8.04 9.84 -18.75
N SER A 438 9.07 8.99 -18.80
CA SER A 438 9.91 8.71 -17.65
C SER A 438 10.64 9.97 -17.17
N LEU A 439 11.18 10.78 -18.09
CA LEU A 439 11.79 12.08 -17.77
C LEU A 439 10.77 13.03 -17.12
N LEU A 440 9.55 13.08 -17.65
CA LEU A 440 8.47 13.92 -17.13
C LEU A 440 8.10 13.54 -15.68
N VAL A 441 7.94 12.24 -15.41
CA VAL A 441 7.66 11.70 -14.06
C VAL A 441 8.85 11.89 -13.13
N GLY A 442 10.08 11.79 -13.65
CA GLY A 442 11.31 12.04 -12.91
C GLY A 442 11.61 13.51 -12.62
N GLY A 443 10.70 14.44 -12.95
CA GLY A 443 10.86 15.88 -12.70
C GLY A 443 11.81 16.59 -13.68
N GLN A 444 12.28 15.91 -14.73
CA GLN A 444 13.14 16.48 -15.77
C GLN A 444 12.31 17.11 -16.88
N TYR A 445 11.48 18.09 -16.52
CA TYR A 445 10.44 18.64 -17.39
C TYR A 445 10.98 19.21 -18.70
N GLN A 446 12.09 19.96 -18.67
CA GLN A 446 12.66 20.54 -19.89
C GLN A 446 13.18 19.45 -20.85
N ALA A 447 13.87 18.43 -20.33
CA ALA A 447 14.35 17.32 -21.14
C ALA A 447 13.19 16.52 -21.75
N ALA A 448 12.12 16.30 -20.98
CA ALA A 448 10.91 15.67 -21.48
C ALA A 448 10.25 16.50 -22.60
N ILE A 449 10.12 17.82 -22.42
CA ILE A 449 9.57 18.74 -23.44
C ILE A 449 10.38 18.66 -24.73
N ASP A 450 11.70 18.77 -24.65
CA ASP A 450 12.58 18.75 -25.83
C ASP A 450 12.44 17.42 -26.59
N MET A 451 12.34 16.31 -25.85
CA MET A 451 12.17 14.97 -26.40
C MET A 451 10.82 14.79 -27.08
N TYR A 452 9.72 15.23 -26.47
CA TYR A 452 8.40 15.19 -27.10
C TYR A 452 8.32 16.06 -28.36
N LEU A 453 8.96 17.23 -28.37
CA LEU A 453 9.06 18.08 -29.57
C LEU A 453 9.90 17.43 -30.67
N GLN A 454 10.94 16.67 -30.33
CA GLN A 454 11.68 15.88 -31.29
C GLN A 454 10.84 14.73 -31.87
N ILE A 455 10.15 13.97 -31.01
CA ILE A 455 9.27 12.87 -31.44
C ILE A 455 8.17 13.39 -32.37
N ALA A 456 7.53 14.51 -32.05
CA ALA A 456 6.50 15.11 -32.90
C ALA A 456 7.01 15.51 -34.29
N ARG A 457 8.27 15.95 -34.40
CA ARG A 457 8.91 16.28 -35.68
C ARG A 457 9.24 15.02 -36.50
N GLU A 458 9.68 13.96 -35.85
CA GLU A 458 10.06 12.70 -36.50
C GLU A 458 8.84 11.82 -36.85
N HIS A 459 7.75 11.94 -36.09
CA HIS A 459 6.55 11.10 -36.16
C HIS A 459 5.28 11.96 -36.15
N PRO A 460 4.93 12.60 -37.29
CA PRO A 460 3.81 13.54 -37.36
C PRO A 460 2.46 12.95 -36.93
N GLU A 461 2.26 11.64 -37.09
CA GLU A 461 1.07 10.90 -36.65
C GLU A 461 0.91 10.83 -35.12
N ARG A 462 1.98 11.14 -34.35
CA ARG A 462 1.98 11.20 -32.88
C ARG A 462 1.93 12.62 -32.33
N THR A 463 1.77 13.64 -33.19
CA THR A 463 1.84 15.06 -32.80
C THR A 463 0.84 15.42 -31.70
N GLY A 464 -0.43 14.96 -31.80
CA GLY A 464 -1.45 15.24 -30.80
C GLY A 464 -1.04 14.79 -29.40
N THR A 465 -0.61 13.54 -29.25
CA THR A 465 -0.11 13.00 -27.97
C THR A 465 1.12 13.76 -27.46
N CYS A 466 2.10 14.03 -28.34
CA CYS A 466 3.33 14.70 -27.94
C CYS A 466 3.06 16.14 -27.49
N TYR A 467 2.23 16.89 -28.19
CA TYR A 467 1.87 18.26 -27.81
C TYR A 467 1.08 18.29 -26.51
N GLY A 468 0.22 17.31 -26.25
CA GLY A 468 -0.46 17.17 -24.95
C GLY A 468 0.54 17.01 -23.80
N GLN A 469 1.59 16.22 -23.99
CA GLN A 469 2.64 16.03 -22.98
C GLN A 469 3.60 17.23 -22.87
N VAL A 470 3.88 17.95 -23.97
CA VAL A 470 4.59 19.24 -23.92
C VAL A 470 3.81 20.26 -23.10
N GLY A 471 2.49 20.34 -23.31
CA GLY A 471 1.59 21.16 -22.50
C GLY A 471 1.69 20.80 -21.02
N ALA A 472 1.66 19.50 -20.67
CA ALA A 472 1.84 19.03 -19.30
C ALA A 472 3.21 19.42 -18.70
N GLY A 473 4.29 19.25 -19.46
CA GLY A 473 5.62 19.71 -19.05
C GLY A 473 5.66 21.20 -18.77
N LEU A 474 5.16 22.02 -19.70
CA LEU A 474 5.08 23.48 -19.57
C LEU A 474 4.22 23.91 -18.38
N PHE A 475 3.14 23.19 -18.12
CA PHE A 475 2.29 23.40 -16.94
C PHE A 475 3.06 23.15 -15.64
N PHE A 476 3.84 22.07 -15.54
CA PHE A 476 4.68 21.78 -14.37
C PHE A 476 5.75 22.84 -14.13
N ILE A 477 6.34 23.40 -15.19
CA ILE A 477 7.28 24.53 -15.11
C ILE A 477 6.60 25.91 -15.19
N GLN A 478 5.26 25.95 -15.03
CA GLN A 478 4.46 27.17 -14.83
C GLN A 478 4.40 28.14 -16.00
N HIS A 479 4.72 27.67 -17.20
CA HIS A 479 4.54 28.42 -18.43
C HIS A 479 3.11 28.25 -18.95
N TYR A 480 2.11 28.67 -18.15
CA TYR A 480 0.69 28.35 -18.38
C TYR A 480 0.14 28.83 -19.72
N ALA A 481 0.49 30.05 -20.14
CA ALA A 481 0.09 30.56 -21.45
C ALA A 481 0.58 29.64 -22.58
N ARG A 482 1.83 29.19 -22.51
CA ARG A 482 2.39 28.24 -23.49
C ARG A 482 1.82 26.84 -23.34
N ALA A 483 1.51 26.41 -22.12
CA ALA A 483 0.84 25.13 -21.90
C ALA A 483 -0.53 25.10 -22.62
N ILE A 484 -1.31 26.18 -22.51
CA ILE A 484 -2.58 26.36 -23.22
C ILE A 484 -2.37 26.29 -24.74
N GLU A 485 -1.40 27.03 -25.28
CA GLU A 485 -1.07 26.98 -26.71
C GLU A 485 -0.82 25.54 -27.19
N TYR A 486 -0.05 24.77 -26.41
CA TYR A 486 0.26 23.37 -26.76
C TYR A 486 -0.92 22.43 -26.58
N TYR A 487 -1.80 22.64 -25.59
CA TYR A 487 -3.03 21.85 -25.46
C TYR A 487 -4.02 22.14 -26.60
N GLU A 488 -4.14 23.40 -27.02
CA GLU A 488 -4.94 23.79 -28.18
C GLU A 488 -4.38 23.18 -29.47
N ALA A 489 -3.06 23.21 -29.65
CA ALA A 489 -2.40 22.54 -30.77
C ALA A 489 -2.58 21.02 -30.72
N ALA A 490 -2.45 20.39 -29.55
CA ALA A 490 -2.66 18.95 -29.38
C ALA A 490 -4.07 18.53 -29.84
N LYS A 491 -5.09 19.31 -29.48
CA LYS A 491 -6.48 19.11 -29.89
C LYS A 491 -6.64 19.21 -31.42
N GLN A 492 -5.98 20.16 -32.07
CA GLN A 492 -5.96 20.27 -33.54
C GLN A 492 -5.29 19.07 -34.22
N HIS A 493 -4.36 18.39 -33.52
CA HIS A 493 -3.64 17.21 -34.00
C HIS A 493 -4.23 15.87 -33.51
N GLY A 494 -5.53 15.84 -33.17
CA GLY A 494 -6.26 14.61 -32.91
C GLY A 494 -6.12 14.03 -31.50
N ALA A 495 -5.57 14.79 -30.54
CA ALA A 495 -5.69 14.45 -29.12
C ALA A 495 -7.15 14.52 -28.67
N ASP A 496 -7.51 13.79 -27.61
CA ASP A 496 -8.86 13.80 -27.04
C ASP A 496 -9.29 15.24 -26.70
N PRO A 497 -10.31 15.80 -27.38
CA PRO A 497 -10.73 17.18 -27.19
C PRO A 497 -11.16 17.49 -25.77
N ARG A 498 -11.83 16.55 -25.09
CA ARG A 498 -12.32 16.74 -23.73
C ARG A 498 -11.17 16.85 -22.74
N MET A 499 -10.17 15.96 -22.86
CA MET A 499 -8.98 16.01 -22.01
C MET A 499 -8.20 17.32 -22.22
N MET A 500 -8.06 17.79 -23.47
CA MET A 500 -7.38 19.05 -23.74
C MET A 500 -8.17 20.25 -23.21
N ASP A 501 -9.50 20.26 -23.33
CA ASP A 501 -10.34 21.32 -22.78
C ASP A 501 -10.24 21.41 -21.25
N GLU A 502 -10.21 20.27 -20.56
CA GLU A 502 -9.97 20.20 -19.11
C GLU A 502 -8.59 20.77 -18.74
N ASN A 503 -7.53 20.35 -19.44
CA ASN A 503 -6.18 20.86 -19.22
C ASN A 503 -6.05 22.37 -19.51
N ILE A 504 -6.71 22.87 -20.56
CA ILE A 504 -6.76 24.29 -20.90
C ILE A 504 -7.49 25.07 -19.79
N ALA A 505 -8.64 24.58 -19.32
CA ALA A 505 -9.39 25.20 -18.24
C ALA A 505 -8.56 25.25 -16.94
N GLU A 506 -7.86 24.16 -16.63
CA GLU A 506 -6.95 24.10 -15.48
C GLU A 506 -5.81 25.12 -15.63
N ALA A 507 -5.13 25.16 -16.77
CA ALA A 507 -4.03 26.11 -17.01
C ALA A 507 -4.51 27.58 -16.98
N ARG A 508 -5.71 27.88 -17.49
CA ARG A 508 -6.31 29.23 -17.45
C ARG A 508 -6.61 29.69 -16.01
N ALA A 509 -6.88 28.78 -15.09
CA ALA A 509 -7.11 29.13 -13.69
C ALA A 509 -5.85 29.66 -12.97
N TYR A 510 -4.67 29.57 -13.58
CA TYR A 510 -3.40 30.08 -13.05
C TYR A 510 -2.82 31.28 -13.83
N LEU A 511 -3.54 31.79 -14.84
CA LEU A 511 -3.27 33.08 -15.50
C LEU A 511 -4.04 34.19 -14.79
#